data_AF-A0A955YNX7-F1
#
_entry.id   AF-A0A955YNX7-F1
#
_cell.length_a   1.000
_cell.length_b   1.000
_cell.length_c   1.000
_cell.angle_alpha   90.00
_cell.angle_beta   90.00
_cell.angle_gamma   90.00
#
_symmetry.space_group_name_H-M   'P 1'
#
loop_
_entity.id
_entity.type
_entity.pdbx_description
1 polymer ?
#
loop_
_entity_poly.entity_id
_entity_poly.type
_entity_poly.pdbx_seq_one_letter_code
_entity_poly.pdbx_strand_id
1 'polypeptide(L)'
;MTDHGHPFRLDIEVRAPARFAALQHMFAALVHLKRAQFHADDEDEEDEEDEEVVEPNDPRWRALLDTEALAHFASAFDRDGEEGRTHQRLWELTEPARRRDPIFQLPGPWPFDAVIAGIYRAEYMLERLTRVSEEHAVLTYDPFAGPFGGTAPLVELVEGFGQLVRYDSWNVGPPHRPVVGWDFERAAQLVRARRGV
;
A
#
# COMPACT_ATOMS: atom_id res chain seq x y z
N MET A 1 15.94 2.82 -28.59
CA MET A 1 15.37 4.15 -28.28
C MET A 1 13.93 3.90 -27.86
N THR A 2 13.75 3.44 -26.62
CA THR A 2 12.43 3.36 -26.01
C THR A 2 11.98 4.80 -25.78
N ASP A 3 10.86 5.16 -26.41
CA ASP A 3 10.11 6.36 -26.06
C ASP A 3 10.10 6.45 -24.53
N HIS A 4 10.60 7.55 -23.95
CA HIS A 4 10.56 7.79 -22.51
C HIS A 4 9.11 8.10 -22.15
N GLY A 5 8.27 7.09 -22.34
CA GLY A 5 6.84 7.09 -22.15
C GLY A 5 6.58 7.53 -20.73
N HIS A 6 5.70 8.50 -20.61
CA HIS A 6 5.41 9.22 -19.38
C HIS A 6 5.42 8.32 -18.13
N PRO A 7 5.96 8.81 -17.00
CA PRO A 7 5.99 8.04 -15.76
C PRO A 7 4.61 7.52 -15.41
N PHE A 8 4.56 6.34 -14.80
CA PHE A 8 3.30 5.78 -14.32
C PHE A 8 2.70 6.72 -13.27
N ARG A 9 1.37 6.73 -13.19
CA ARG A 9 0.66 7.66 -12.33
C ARG A 9 -0.63 7.13 -11.75
N LEU A 10 -0.98 7.68 -10.60
CA LEU A 10 -2.31 7.62 -10.00
C LEU A 10 -2.96 9.00 -10.08
N ASP A 11 -4.17 9.07 -10.64
CA ASP A 11 -4.98 10.29 -10.62
C ASP A 11 -5.89 10.25 -9.39
N ILE A 12 -5.82 11.31 -8.58
CA ILE A 12 -6.38 11.37 -7.23
C ILE A 12 -7.41 12.50 -7.16
N GLU A 13 -8.62 12.17 -6.74
CA GLU A 13 -9.61 13.14 -6.30
C GLU A 13 -9.30 13.59 -4.87
N VAL A 14 -9.08 14.89 -4.71
CA VAL A 14 -8.78 15.51 -3.41
C VAL A 14 -10.11 15.77 -2.70
N ARG A 15 -10.41 14.96 -1.69
CA ARG A 15 -11.66 15.03 -0.91
C ARG A 15 -11.49 15.68 0.46
N ALA A 16 -10.27 15.60 0.99
CA ALA A 16 -9.93 16.20 2.27
C ALA A 16 -8.70 17.11 2.07
N PRO A 17 -8.87 18.35 1.59
CA PRO A 17 -7.76 19.25 1.28
C PRO A 17 -6.78 19.48 2.43
N ALA A 18 -7.28 19.56 3.67
CA ALA A 18 -6.44 19.74 4.86
C ALA A 18 -5.53 18.52 5.11
N ARG A 19 -6.00 17.32 4.77
CA ARG A 19 -5.29 16.05 4.96
C ARG A 19 -4.34 15.73 3.82
N PHE A 20 -4.59 16.29 2.63
CA PHE A 20 -3.70 16.14 1.49
C PHE A 20 -2.29 16.68 1.78
N ALA A 21 -2.16 17.76 2.57
CA ALA A 21 -0.86 18.28 2.97
C ALA A 21 -0.07 17.28 3.83
N ALA A 22 -0.73 16.56 4.75
CA ALA A 22 -0.10 15.50 5.54
C ALA A 22 0.31 14.31 4.67
N LEU A 23 -0.53 13.92 3.70
CA LEU A 23 -0.18 12.93 2.68
C LEU A 23 1.08 13.33 1.89
N GLN A 24 1.20 14.61 1.49
CA GLN A 24 2.39 15.10 0.79
C GLN A 24 3.65 15.00 1.64
N HIS A 25 3.56 15.30 2.93
CA HIS A 25 4.69 15.15 3.86
C HIS A 25 5.12 13.68 3.97
N MET A 26 4.16 12.78 4.20
CA MET A 26 4.41 11.33 4.23
C MET A 26 5.04 10.85 2.93
N PHE A 27 4.51 11.26 1.78
CA PHE A 27 5.00 10.86 0.47
C PHE A 27 6.43 11.36 0.24
N ALA A 28 6.77 12.59 0.64
CA ALA A 28 8.13 13.10 0.54
C ALA A 28 9.11 12.24 1.35
N ALA A 29 8.76 11.88 2.59
CA ALA A 29 9.59 10.98 3.39
C ALA A 29 9.79 9.61 2.72
N LEU A 30 8.75 9.06 2.07
CA LEU A 30 8.86 7.81 1.31
C LEU A 30 9.75 7.93 0.07
N VAL A 31 9.76 9.08 -0.61
CA VAL A 31 10.69 9.36 -1.71
C VAL A 31 12.13 9.34 -1.21
N HIS A 32 12.42 9.99 -0.07
CA HIS A 32 13.75 9.96 0.54
C HIS A 32 14.17 8.54 0.91
N LEU A 33 13.29 7.77 1.57
CA LEU A 33 13.54 6.35 1.88
C LEU A 33 13.89 5.53 0.63
N LYS A 34 13.11 5.70 -0.45
CA LYS A 34 13.32 4.98 -1.70
C LYS A 34 14.66 5.34 -2.32
N ARG A 35 15.01 6.63 -2.40
CA ARG A 35 16.30 7.04 -2.95
C ARG A 35 17.47 6.47 -2.16
N ALA A 36 17.46 6.61 -0.83
CA ALA A 36 18.51 6.05 0.01
C ALA A 36 18.71 4.54 -0.20
N GLN A 37 17.61 3.79 -0.40
CA GLN A 37 17.70 2.36 -0.73
C GLN A 37 18.42 2.08 -2.06
N PHE A 38 18.24 2.92 -3.08
CA PHE A 38 18.87 2.75 -4.39
C PHE A 38 20.34 3.18 -4.40
N HIS A 39 20.69 4.26 -3.69
CA HIS A 39 22.05 4.76 -3.62
C HIS A 39 22.95 3.92 -2.69
N ALA A 40 22.38 3.17 -1.74
CA ALA A 40 23.16 2.29 -0.85
C ALA A 40 23.96 1.19 -1.58
N ASP A 41 23.61 0.88 -2.82
CA ASP A 41 24.31 -0.13 -3.65
C ASP A 41 25.41 0.48 -4.55
N ASP A 42 25.46 1.81 -4.72
CA ASP A 42 26.49 2.51 -5.48
C ASP A 42 27.59 3.03 -4.53
N GLU A 43 28.65 2.23 -4.32
CA GLU A 43 29.76 2.48 -3.38
C GLU A 43 30.61 3.76 -3.66
N ASP A 44 30.23 4.59 -4.65
CA ASP A 44 31.08 5.67 -5.20
C ASP A 44 30.60 7.11 -4.90
N GLU A 45 29.51 7.33 -4.14
CA GLU A 45 29.06 8.68 -3.76
C GLU A 45 29.64 9.13 -2.41
N GLU A 46 30.85 9.70 -2.46
CA GLU A 46 31.39 10.56 -1.40
C GLU A 46 30.55 11.86 -1.30
N ASP A 47 30.08 12.18 -0.10
CA ASP A 47 29.50 13.47 0.33
C ASP A 47 27.97 13.72 0.17
N GLU A 48 27.11 12.80 0.64
CA GLU A 48 25.78 13.19 1.14
C GLU A 48 25.73 13.01 2.66
N GLU A 49 25.41 14.10 3.37
CA GLU A 49 25.31 14.17 4.84
C GLU A 49 24.52 12.97 5.38
N ASP A 50 24.99 12.36 6.48
CA ASP A 50 24.40 11.19 7.16
C ASP A 50 22.91 11.42 7.56
N GLU A 51 22.00 11.47 6.58
CA GLU A 51 20.56 11.48 6.83
C GLU A 51 20.19 10.07 7.30
N GLU A 52 19.80 9.99 8.57
CA GLU A 52 19.39 8.75 9.20
C GLU A 52 18.24 8.11 8.42
N VAL A 53 18.54 7.02 7.71
CA VAL A 53 17.55 6.25 6.94
C VAL A 53 16.51 5.67 7.89
N VAL A 54 15.25 6.10 7.74
CA VAL A 54 14.15 5.63 8.56
C VAL A 54 13.67 4.27 8.05
N GLU A 55 14.04 3.20 8.76
CA GLU A 55 13.65 1.84 8.41
C GLU A 55 12.11 1.68 8.25
N PRO A 56 11.62 0.77 7.40
CA PRO A 56 10.17 0.60 7.15
C PRO A 56 9.34 0.26 8.40
N ASN A 57 9.96 -0.31 9.44
CA ASN A 57 9.33 -0.67 10.71
C ASN A 57 9.55 0.39 11.80
N ASP A 58 10.17 1.52 11.47
CA ASP A 58 10.47 2.57 12.43
C ASP A 58 9.18 3.27 12.90
N PRO A 59 8.98 3.44 14.22
CA PRO A 59 7.79 4.10 14.77
C PRO A 59 7.60 5.55 14.28
N ARG A 60 8.65 6.22 13.79
CA ARG A 60 8.59 7.58 13.22
C ARG A 60 7.62 7.68 12.05
N TRP A 61 7.38 6.62 11.28
CA TRP A 61 6.38 6.62 10.22
C TRP A 61 4.97 6.96 10.74
N ARG A 62 4.63 6.47 11.93
CA ARG A 62 3.31 6.73 12.53
C ARG A 62 3.15 8.18 12.99
N ALA A 63 4.24 8.90 13.25
CA ALA A 63 4.20 10.32 13.60
C ALA A 63 3.80 11.21 12.42
N LEU A 64 3.88 10.71 11.18
CA LEU A 64 3.46 11.41 9.96
C LEU A 64 1.98 11.20 9.63
N LEU A 65 1.27 10.34 10.37
CA LEU A 65 -0.15 10.10 10.19
C LEU A 65 -0.98 11.15 10.95
N ASP A 66 -2.00 11.69 10.29
CA ASP A 66 -3.03 12.45 10.98
C ASP A 66 -3.96 11.53 11.79
N THR A 67 -4.77 12.12 12.68
CA THR A 67 -5.67 11.36 13.55
C THR A 67 -6.65 10.47 12.78
N GLU A 68 -7.13 10.92 11.62
CA GLU A 68 -8.07 10.15 10.81
C GLU A 68 -7.37 9.01 10.05
N ALA A 69 -6.13 9.21 9.61
CA ALA A 69 -5.32 8.17 8.97
C ALA A 69 -4.93 7.09 9.99
N LEU A 70 -4.59 7.51 11.22
CA LEU A 70 -4.40 6.57 12.34
C LEU A 70 -5.66 5.74 12.58
N ALA A 71 -6.84 6.37 12.62
CA ALA A 71 -8.11 5.68 12.81
C ALA A 71 -8.42 4.73 11.65
N HIS A 72 -8.16 5.14 10.41
CA HIS A 72 -8.29 4.30 9.21
C HIS A 72 -7.45 3.03 9.37
N PHE A 73 -6.14 3.16 9.58
CA PHE A 73 -5.26 2.00 9.69
C PHE A 73 -5.47 1.18 10.97
N ALA A 74 -6.00 1.77 12.04
CA ALA A 74 -6.40 1.03 13.25
C ALA A 74 -7.63 0.14 13.03
N SER A 75 -8.42 0.39 11.98
CA SER A 75 -9.57 -0.45 11.60
C SER A 75 -9.19 -1.66 10.73
N ALA A 76 -7.89 -1.87 10.49
CA ALA A 76 -7.39 -3.03 9.77
C ALA A 76 -7.80 -4.35 10.47
N PHE A 77 -7.97 -5.40 9.67
CA PHE A 77 -8.39 -6.70 10.17
C PHE A 77 -7.41 -7.27 11.21
N ASP A 78 -7.93 -7.65 12.37
CA ASP A 78 -7.16 -8.25 13.47
C ASP A 78 -6.76 -9.68 13.14
N ARG A 79 -5.50 -9.85 12.74
CA ARG A 79 -4.92 -11.16 12.40
C ARG A 79 -4.67 -12.05 13.62
N ASP A 80 -4.52 -11.46 14.80
CA ASP A 80 -4.22 -12.19 16.03
C ASP A 80 -5.50 -12.61 16.77
N GLY A 81 -6.63 -11.99 16.44
CA GLY A 81 -7.96 -12.30 16.94
C GLY A 81 -8.51 -13.68 16.55
N GLU A 82 -9.73 -13.97 16.99
CA GLU A 82 -10.39 -15.26 16.67
C GLU A 82 -10.65 -15.43 15.18
N GLU A 83 -11.09 -14.37 14.50
CA GLU A 83 -11.30 -14.36 13.07
C GLU A 83 -9.99 -14.60 12.31
N GLY A 84 -8.91 -13.91 12.67
CA GLY A 84 -7.60 -14.08 12.04
C GLY A 84 -7.02 -15.49 12.21
N ARG A 85 -7.12 -16.07 13.40
CA ARG A 85 -6.75 -17.47 13.62
C ARG A 85 -7.60 -18.44 12.80
N THR A 86 -8.89 -18.14 12.62
CA THR A 86 -9.79 -18.94 11.78
C THR A 86 -9.44 -18.82 10.31
N HIS A 87 -9.15 -17.62 9.82
CA HIS A 87 -8.66 -17.36 8.47
C HIS A 87 -7.39 -18.16 8.18
N GLN A 88 -6.39 -18.08 9.08
CA GLN A 88 -5.12 -18.79 8.95
C GLN A 88 -5.32 -20.32 8.86
N ARG A 89 -6.17 -20.88 9.74
CA ARG A 89 -6.50 -22.31 9.70
C ARG A 89 -7.20 -22.70 8.40
N LEU A 90 -8.13 -21.89 7.92
CA LEU A 90 -8.81 -22.15 6.65
C LEU A 90 -7.82 -22.13 5.48
N TRP A 91 -6.88 -21.19 5.48
CA TRP A 91 -5.81 -21.07 4.48
C TRP A 91 -4.92 -22.32 4.44
N GLU A 92 -4.52 -22.81 5.61
CA GLU A 92 -3.73 -24.04 5.77
C GLU A 92 -4.48 -25.29 5.27
N LEU A 93 -5.79 -25.36 5.50
CA LEU A 93 -6.64 -26.47 5.03
C LEU A 93 -6.96 -26.39 3.54
N THR A 94 -6.80 -25.23 2.90
CA THR A 94 -7.21 -25.01 1.51
C THR A 94 -6.05 -25.18 0.55
N GLU A 95 -6.28 -25.92 -0.54
CA GLU A 95 -5.30 -26.16 -1.58
C GLU A 95 -4.82 -24.83 -2.22
N PRO A 96 -3.52 -24.70 -2.56
CA PRO A 96 -2.97 -23.45 -3.09
C PRO A 96 -3.73 -22.86 -4.27
N ALA A 97 -4.22 -23.70 -5.20
CA ALA A 97 -4.98 -23.25 -6.36
C ALA A 97 -6.32 -22.57 -6.00
N ARG A 98 -6.88 -22.88 -4.82
CA ARG A 98 -8.17 -22.36 -4.35
C ARG A 98 -8.03 -21.18 -3.40
N ARG A 99 -6.81 -20.77 -3.04
CA ARG A 99 -6.56 -19.61 -2.17
C ARG A 99 -6.85 -18.24 -2.81
N ARG A 100 -7.23 -18.23 -4.09
CA ARG A 100 -7.75 -17.06 -4.79
C ARG A 100 -9.26 -16.86 -4.59
N ASP A 101 -9.92 -17.77 -3.87
CA ASP A 101 -11.34 -17.65 -3.54
C ASP A 101 -11.61 -16.35 -2.74
N PRO A 102 -12.70 -15.61 -3.03
CA PRO A 102 -13.05 -14.38 -2.33
C PRO A 102 -13.11 -14.51 -0.80
N ILE A 103 -13.35 -15.70 -0.25
CA ILE A 103 -13.32 -15.89 1.21
C ILE A 103 -11.95 -15.62 1.83
N PHE A 104 -10.86 -15.56 1.07
CA PHE A 104 -9.55 -15.14 1.59
C PHE A 104 -9.28 -13.64 1.45
N GLN A 105 -10.22 -12.88 0.89
CA GLN A 105 -10.15 -11.43 0.82
C GLN A 105 -10.79 -10.85 2.08
N LEU A 106 -9.92 -10.44 3.01
CA LEU A 106 -10.29 -9.88 4.31
C LEU A 106 -10.93 -8.49 4.15
N PRO A 107 -11.85 -8.10 5.06
CA PRO A 107 -12.44 -6.77 5.05
C PRO A 107 -11.45 -5.74 5.61
N GLY A 108 -11.73 -4.47 5.33
CA GLY A 108 -11.02 -3.35 5.92
C GLY A 108 -9.69 -3.04 5.22
N PRO A 109 -8.99 -2.02 5.73
CA PRO A 109 -7.74 -1.55 5.15
C PRO A 109 -6.57 -2.47 5.48
N TRP A 110 -5.46 -2.27 4.78
CA TRP A 110 -4.21 -2.93 5.15
C TRP A 110 -3.68 -2.36 6.47
N PRO A 111 -3.01 -3.16 7.31
CA PRO A 111 -2.23 -2.63 8.42
C PRO A 111 -1.20 -1.62 7.90
N PHE A 112 -1.05 -0.48 8.58
CA PHE A 112 -0.13 0.58 8.13
C PHE A 112 1.29 0.09 7.86
N ASP A 113 1.83 -0.73 8.76
CA ASP A 113 3.20 -1.25 8.63
C ASP A 113 3.34 -2.15 7.37
N ALA A 114 2.26 -2.82 6.95
CA ALA A 114 2.22 -3.59 5.71
C ALA A 114 2.17 -2.68 4.47
N VAL A 115 1.52 -1.51 4.56
CA VAL A 115 1.54 -0.49 3.50
C VAL A 115 2.97 0.03 3.31
N ILE A 116 3.64 0.45 4.38
CA ILE A 116 5.01 0.96 4.31
C ILE A 116 5.98 -0.11 3.80
N ALA A 117 5.92 -1.32 4.35
CA ALA A 117 6.74 -2.44 3.88
C ALA A 117 6.46 -2.80 2.41
N GLY A 118 5.19 -2.70 1.97
CA GLY A 118 4.79 -2.93 0.59
C GLY A 118 5.40 -1.90 -0.35
N ILE A 119 5.33 -0.61 -0.01
CA ILE A 119 5.94 0.47 -0.78
C ILE A 119 7.45 0.30 -0.84
N TYR A 120 8.09 0.05 0.31
CA TYR A 120 9.54 -0.12 0.40
C TYR A 120 10.06 -1.28 -0.48
N ARG A 121 9.38 -2.43 -0.48
CA ARG A 121 9.80 -3.62 -1.24
C ARG A 121 9.42 -3.59 -2.73
N ALA A 122 8.56 -2.68 -3.14
CA ALA A 122 8.13 -2.60 -4.52
C ALA A 122 9.26 -2.12 -5.45
N GLU A 123 9.36 -2.64 -6.67
CA GLU A 123 10.42 -2.32 -7.63
C GLU A 123 10.04 -1.10 -8.49
N TYR A 124 9.79 0.02 -7.83
CA TYR A 124 9.62 1.34 -8.45
C TYR A 124 10.28 2.45 -7.65
N MET A 125 10.63 3.53 -8.34
CA MET A 125 10.96 4.81 -7.73
C MET A 125 9.69 5.61 -7.49
N LEU A 126 9.62 6.30 -6.36
CA LEU A 126 8.61 7.32 -6.12
C LEU A 126 9.13 8.66 -6.64
N GLU A 127 8.37 9.30 -7.52
CA GLU A 127 8.82 10.53 -8.16
C GLU A 127 8.23 11.76 -7.47
N ARG A 128 6.90 11.88 -7.47
CA ARG A 128 6.24 13.12 -7.05
C ARG A 128 4.78 12.92 -6.70
N LEU A 129 4.28 13.67 -5.71
CA LEU A 129 2.86 13.86 -5.45
C LEU A 129 2.51 15.35 -5.59
N THR A 130 1.73 15.68 -6.61
CA THR A 130 1.41 17.07 -6.99
C THR A 130 -0.08 17.33 -6.93
N ARG A 131 -0.47 18.38 -6.20
CA ARG A 131 -1.81 18.95 -6.35
C ARG A 131 -1.90 19.74 -7.65
N VAL A 132 -2.75 19.32 -8.58
CA VAL A 132 -2.96 19.96 -9.89
C VAL A 132 -4.06 21.02 -9.81
N SER A 133 -5.08 20.80 -8.98
CA SER A 133 -6.15 21.76 -8.70
C SER A 133 -6.73 21.54 -7.30
N GLU A 134 -7.80 22.27 -6.95
CA GLU A 134 -8.46 22.08 -5.66
C GLU A 134 -8.99 20.66 -5.45
N GLU A 135 -9.48 20.01 -6.51
CA GLU A 135 -10.13 18.69 -6.45
C GLU A 135 -9.28 17.57 -7.07
N HIS A 136 -8.10 17.88 -7.60
CA HIS A 136 -7.29 16.92 -8.35
C HIS A 136 -5.81 16.96 -7.98
N ALA A 137 -5.22 15.78 -7.80
CA ALA A 137 -3.80 15.57 -7.60
C ALA A 137 -3.31 14.36 -8.40
N VAL A 138 -2.00 14.30 -8.63
CA VAL A 138 -1.34 13.23 -9.38
C VAL A 138 -0.14 12.74 -8.58
N LEU A 139 -0.07 11.43 -8.38
CA LEU A 139 1.11 10.72 -7.85
C LEU A 139 1.82 10.06 -9.03
N THR A 140 3.10 10.33 -9.24
CA THR A 140 3.93 9.69 -10.27
C THR A 140 4.98 8.78 -9.66
N TYR A 141 5.26 7.68 -10.34
CA TYR A 141 6.26 6.68 -9.96
C TYR A 141 6.84 6.01 -11.22
N ASP A 142 8.05 5.45 -11.11
CA ASP A 142 8.76 4.82 -12.22
C ASP A 142 9.12 3.36 -11.89
N PRO A 143 8.45 2.35 -12.47
CA PRO A 143 8.75 0.95 -12.24
C PRO A 143 10.00 0.49 -12.98
N PHE A 144 10.88 -0.22 -12.28
CA PHE A 144 12.15 -0.69 -12.83
C PHE A 144 12.03 -2.03 -13.55
N ALA A 145 11.14 -2.90 -13.08
CA ALA A 145 10.94 -4.23 -13.66
C ALA A 145 9.50 -4.72 -13.44
N GLY A 146 9.08 -5.71 -14.25
CA GLY A 146 7.83 -6.43 -14.03
C GLY A 146 8.12 -7.81 -13.42
N PRO A 147 7.45 -8.22 -12.32
CA PRO A 147 6.43 -7.51 -11.54
C PRO A 147 7.02 -6.59 -10.45
N PHE A 148 6.68 -5.29 -10.47
CA PHE A 148 7.20 -4.31 -9.50
C PHE A 148 6.51 -4.29 -8.12
N GLY A 149 5.65 -5.26 -7.78
CA GLY A 149 4.88 -5.25 -6.53
C GLY A 149 3.52 -4.52 -6.59
N GLY A 150 3.20 -3.89 -7.73
CA GLY A 150 1.89 -3.29 -7.99
C GLY A 150 1.63 -1.96 -7.28
N THR A 151 0.41 -1.44 -7.37
CA THR A 151 0.04 -0.09 -6.90
C THR A 151 -0.81 -0.10 -5.63
N ALA A 152 -1.24 -1.27 -5.16
CA ALA A 152 -2.18 -1.38 -4.03
C ALA A 152 -1.70 -0.67 -2.75
N PRO A 153 -0.41 -0.76 -2.34
CA PRO A 153 0.07 -0.02 -1.17
C PRO A 153 0.00 1.51 -1.34
N LEU A 154 0.26 2.03 -2.55
CA LEU A 154 0.14 3.46 -2.82
C LEU A 154 -1.31 3.92 -2.78
N VAL A 155 -2.22 3.12 -3.34
CA VAL A 155 -3.66 3.39 -3.30
C VAL A 155 -4.16 3.42 -1.86
N GLU A 156 -3.79 2.42 -1.05
CA GLU A 156 -4.17 2.33 0.36
C GLU A 156 -3.63 3.51 1.17
N LEU A 157 -2.39 3.95 0.91
CA LEU A 157 -1.83 5.15 1.55
C LEU A 157 -2.66 6.39 1.22
N VAL A 158 -2.95 6.62 -0.06
CA VAL A 158 -3.73 7.78 -0.51
C VAL A 158 -5.15 7.77 0.09
N GLU A 159 -5.80 6.61 0.13
CA GLU A 159 -7.14 6.43 0.70
C GLU A 159 -7.15 6.57 2.22
N GLY A 160 -6.10 6.13 2.91
CA GLY A 160 -5.96 6.33 4.36
C GLY A 160 -5.90 7.80 4.77
N PHE A 161 -5.39 8.67 3.90
CA PHE A 161 -5.44 10.13 4.06
C PHE A 161 -6.77 10.77 3.57
N GLY A 162 -7.80 9.95 3.31
CA GLY A 162 -9.14 10.40 2.97
C GLY A 162 -9.31 10.86 1.53
N GLN A 163 -8.33 10.64 0.66
CA GLN A 163 -8.44 10.97 -0.76
C GLN A 163 -9.01 9.78 -1.54
N LEU A 164 -9.31 9.95 -2.83
CA LEU A 164 -9.76 8.82 -3.66
C LEU A 164 -8.91 8.67 -4.91
N VAL A 165 -8.34 7.50 -5.12
CA VAL A 165 -7.69 7.18 -6.39
C VAL A 165 -8.73 6.78 -7.44
N ARG A 166 -8.83 7.60 -8.50
CA ARG A 166 -9.79 7.46 -9.59
C ARG A 166 -9.26 6.70 -10.77
N TYR A 167 -7.97 6.83 -11.04
CA TYR A 167 -7.30 6.18 -12.15
C TYR A 167 -5.90 5.74 -11.75
N ASP A 168 -5.48 4.61 -12.29
CA ASP A 168 -4.18 3.98 -12.14
C ASP A 168 -3.69 3.61 -13.54
N SER A 169 -2.59 4.22 -13.97
CA SER A 169 -2.04 4.01 -15.31
C SER A 169 -1.48 2.61 -15.52
N TRP A 170 -1.08 1.89 -14.46
CA TRP A 170 -0.65 0.50 -14.56
C TRP A 170 -1.81 -0.43 -14.89
N ASN A 171 -2.96 -0.20 -14.26
CA ASN A 171 -4.18 -0.98 -14.49
C ASN A 171 -5.03 -0.46 -15.67
N VAL A 172 -4.66 0.69 -16.26
CA VAL A 172 -5.39 1.38 -17.33
C VAL A 172 -6.88 1.55 -16.96
N GLY A 173 -7.12 2.06 -15.75
CA GLY A 173 -8.47 2.16 -15.22
C GLY A 173 -8.50 2.53 -13.74
N PRO A 174 -9.65 2.38 -13.05
CA PRO A 174 -9.68 2.53 -11.61
C PRO A 174 -8.78 1.47 -10.93
N PRO A 175 -8.22 1.76 -9.74
CA PRO A 175 -7.43 0.79 -9.01
C PRO A 175 -8.19 -0.51 -8.79
N HIS A 176 -7.49 -1.64 -8.96
CA HIS A 176 -8.05 -2.94 -8.65
C HIS A 176 -8.25 -3.06 -7.14
N ARG A 177 -9.51 -3.23 -6.70
CA ARG A 177 -9.87 -3.50 -5.31
C ARG A 177 -10.43 -4.92 -5.25
N PRO A 178 -9.84 -5.82 -4.46
CA PRO A 178 -10.34 -7.19 -4.36
C PRO A 178 -11.77 -7.18 -3.80
N VAL A 179 -12.61 -8.07 -4.32
CA VAL A 179 -13.95 -8.28 -3.78
C VAL A 179 -13.81 -8.98 -2.44
N VAL A 180 -14.13 -8.26 -1.36
CA VAL A 180 -14.17 -8.82 -0.01
C VAL A 180 -15.24 -9.92 0.03
N GLY A 181 -14.83 -11.13 0.36
CA GLY A 181 -15.71 -12.29 0.50
C GLY A 181 -15.59 -12.99 1.86
N TRP A 182 -14.86 -12.40 2.81
CA TRP A 182 -14.70 -12.96 4.14
C TRP A 182 -16.06 -13.15 4.83
N ASP A 183 -16.33 -14.39 5.23
CA ASP A 183 -17.49 -14.78 6.03
C ASP A 183 -16.99 -15.65 7.18
N PHE A 184 -16.94 -15.04 8.37
CA PHE A 184 -16.41 -15.70 9.56
C PHE A 184 -17.21 -16.94 9.95
N GLU A 185 -18.54 -16.90 9.88
CA GLU A 185 -19.39 -18.03 10.26
C GLU A 185 -19.14 -19.22 9.33
N ARG A 186 -19.07 -18.96 8.02
CA ARG A 186 -18.78 -19.97 7.01
C ARG A 186 -17.37 -20.54 7.18
N ALA A 187 -16.37 -19.68 7.37
CA ALA A 187 -14.99 -20.08 7.60
C ALA A 187 -14.88 -20.97 8.85
N ALA A 188 -15.53 -20.58 9.95
CA ALA A 188 -15.55 -21.35 11.19
C ALA A 188 -16.23 -22.72 11.04
N GLN A 189 -17.28 -22.83 10.20
CA GLN A 189 -17.88 -24.13 9.88
C GLN A 189 -16.92 -25.04 9.10
N LEU A 190 -16.23 -24.50 8.08
CA LEU A 190 -15.26 -25.24 7.27
C LEU A 190 -14.08 -25.74 8.11
N VAL A 191 -13.51 -24.87 8.95
CA VAL A 191 -12.41 -25.22 9.86
C VAL A 191 -12.84 -26.29 10.87
N ARG A 192 -14.03 -26.19 11.47
CA ARG A 192 -14.57 -27.24 12.37
C ARG A 192 -14.74 -28.58 11.67
N ALA A 193 -15.12 -28.57 10.39
CA ALA A 193 -15.23 -29.76 9.57
C ALA A 193 -13.86 -30.28 9.05
N ARG A 194 -12.75 -29.59 9.35
CA ARG A 194 -11.40 -29.84 8.81
C ARG A 194 -11.37 -29.89 7.28
N ARG A 195 -12.09 -28.97 6.65
CA ARG A 195 -12.18 -28.85 5.19
C ARG A 195 -11.73 -27.47 4.76
N GLY A 196 -10.94 -27.42 3.69
CA GLY A 196 -10.71 -26.20 2.93
C GLY A 196 -11.95 -25.80 2.13
N VAL A 197 -11.86 -24.64 1.49
CA VAL A 197 -12.84 -24.19 0.51
C VAL A 197 -12.83 -25.14 -0.66
#